data_AF-X0UW31-F1
#
_entry.id   AF-X0UW31-F1
#
_cell.length_a   1.000
_cell.length_b   1.000
_cell.length_c   1.000
_cell.angle_alpha   90.00
_cell.angle_beta   90.00
_cell.angle_gamma   90.00
#
_symmetry.space_group_name_H-M   'P 1'
#
loop_
_entity.id
_entity.type
_entity.pdbx_description
1 polymer ?
#
loop_
_entity_poly.entity_id
_entity_poly.type
_entity_poly.pdbx_seq_one_letter_code
_entity_poly.pdbx_strand_id
1 'polypeptide(L)' 'MPMIPVSEPLLGERESEYVAECIKTGWISSAGRFIREFEEKWAAYCGMKYGIAVSNGTTA' A
#
# COMPACT_ATOMS: atom_id res chain seq x y z
N MET A 1 -22.74 -11.87 -22.86
CA MET A 1 -22.46 -11.92 -21.41
C MET A 1 -21.19 -11.11 -21.18
N PRO A 2 -21.16 -10.17 -20.22
CA PRO A 2 -19.91 -9.49 -19.87
C PRO A 2 -18.87 -10.50 -19.36
N MET A 3 -17.59 -10.18 -19.54
CA MET A 3 -16.46 -10.99 -19.06
C MET A 3 -16.46 -11.01 -17.53
N ILE A 4 -16.25 -12.18 -16.91
CA ILE A 4 -16.18 -12.33 -15.44
C ILE A 4 -14.73 -12.61 -15.07
N PRO A 5 -14.01 -11.66 -14.45
CA PRO A 5 -12.62 -11.84 -14.07
C PRO A 5 -12.48 -12.78 -12.87
N VAL A 6 -11.34 -13.49 -12.80
CA VAL A 6 -10.98 -14.34 -11.64
C VAL A 6 -10.57 -13.47 -10.44
N SER A 7 -9.93 -12.32 -10.70
CA SER A 7 -9.49 -11.36 -9.68
C SER A 7 -9.40 -9.97 -10.28
N GLU A 8 -9.77 -8.96 -9.50
CA GLU A 8 -9.59 -7.55 -9.82
C GLU A 8 -9.26 -6.75 -8.55
N PRO A 9 -8.44 -5.69 -8.64
CA PRO A 9 -8.17 -4.83 -7.48
C PRO A 9 -9.44 -4.10 -7.03
N LEU A 10 -9.72 -4.13 -5.72
CA LEU A 10 -10.73 -3.27 -5.11
C LEU A 10 -10.06 -1.98 -4.63
N LEU A 11 -10.27 -0.89 -5.36
CA LEU A 11 -9.75 0.43 -5.04
C LEU A 11 -10.92 1.39 -4.82
N GLY A 12 -10.93 2.11 -3.70
CA GLY A 12 -11.95 3.08 -3.33
C GLY A 12 -11.41 4.51 -3.23
N GLU A 13 -12.17 5.34 -2.52
CA GLU A 13 -11.85 6.76 -2.36
C GLU A 13 -10.56 6.98 -1.57
N ARG A 14 -10.33 6.21 -0.49
CA ARG A 14 -9.15 6.35 0.37
C ARG A 14 -7.85 6.04 -0.34
N GLU A 15 -7.83 5.00 -1.17
CA GLU A 15 -6.67 4.62 -1.97
C GLU A 15 -6.30 5.78 -2.91
N SER A 16 -7.30 6.40 -3.54
CA SER A 16 -7.12 7.53 -4.44
C SER A 16 -6.63 8.79 -3.70
N GLU A 17 -7.19 9.07 -2.52
CA GLU A 17 -6.78 10.20 -1.68
C GLU A 17 -5.31 10.11 -1.25
N TYR A 18 -4.87 8.93 -0.79
CA TYR A 18 -3.49 8.74 -0.33
C TYR A 18 -2.48 8.85 -1.48
N VAL A 19 -2.82 8.30 -2.66
CA VAL A 19 -1.98 8.46 -3.86
C VAL A 19 -1.92 9.93 -4.28
N ALA A 20 -3.05 10.65 -4.26
CA ALA A 20 -3.08 12.06 -4.59
C ALA A 20 -2.24 12.90 -3.62
N GLU A 21 -2.19 12.53 -2.35
CA GLU A 21 -1.32 13.17 -1.36
C GLU A 21 0.17 12.97 -1.67
N CYS A 22 0.59 11.75 -2.04
CA CYS A 22 1.97 11.48 -2.46
C CYS A 22 2.38 12.40 -3.62
N ILE A 23 1.50 12.57 -4.61
CA ILE A 23 1.73 13.44 -5.77
C ILE A 23 1.84 14.91 -5.32
N LYS A 24 0.91 15.39 -4.50
CA LYS A 24 0.88 16.79 -4.02
C LYS A 24 2.10 17.16 -3.20
N THR A 25 2.62 16.21 -2.41
CA THR A 25 3.73 16.44 -1.48
C THR A 25 5.10 16.13 -2.09
N GLY A 26 5.15 15.48 -3.25
CA GLY A 26 6.39 15.03 -3.89
C GLY A 26 6.99 13.76 -3.28
N TRP A 27 6.33 13.14 -2.28
CA TRP A 27 6.74 11.86 -1.70
C TRP A 27 6.31 10.69 -2.57
N ILE A 28 6.94 10.57 -3.75
CA ILE A 28 6.60 9.58 -4.78
C ILE A 28 7.64 8.47 -4.94
N SER A 29 8.72 8.52 -4.15
CA SER A 29 9.82 7.53 -4.20
C SER A 29 9.75 6.59 -2.99
N SER A 30 10.83 5.86 -2.72
CA SER A 30 10.97 4.88 -1.64
C SER A 30 11.08 5.49 -0.23
N ALA A 31 10.57 6.71 -0.04
CA ALA A 31 10.53 7.40 1.24
C ALA A 31 9.21 8.18 1.36
N GLY A 32 8.70 8.30 2.58
CA GLY A 32 7.46 9.02 2.87
C GLY A 32 6.69 8.41 4.05
N ARG A 33 5.75 9.17 4.60
CA ARG A 33 5.00 8.75 5.81
C ARG A 33 4.23 7.44 5.61
N PHE A 34 3.68 7.23 4.42
CA PHE A 34 2.83 6.08 4.12
C PHE A 34 3.57 4.74 4.22
N ILE A 35 4.88 4.70 3.93
CA ILE A 35 5.68 3.47 4.07
C ILE A 35 5.77 3.08 5.54
N ARG A 36 6.23 4.01 6.39
CA ARG A 36 6.35 3.77 7.83
C ARG A 36 5.02 3.46 8.48
N GLU A 37 3.97 4.20 8.14
CA GLU A 37 2.63 3.94 8.66
C GLU A 37 2.09 2.57 8.24
N PHE A 38 2.36 2.15 6.99
CA PHE A 38 1.97 0.83 6.52
C PHE A 38 2.71 -0.26 7.28
N GLU A 39 4.03 -0.14 7.44
CA GLU A 39 4.86 -1.09 8.19
C GLU A 39 4.40 -1.26 9.64
N GLU A 40 4.13 -0.15 10.34
CA GLU A 40 3.64 -0.17 11.73
C GLU A 40 2.25 -0.81 11.84
N LYS A 41 1.31 -0.42 10.96
CA LYS A 41 -0.06 -0.97 10.96
C LYS A 41 -0.08 -2.44 10.54
N TRP A 42 0.76 -2.82 9.59
CA TRP A 42 0.87 -4.20 9.11
C TRP A 42 1.45 -5.12 10.18
N ALA A 43 2.52 -4.69 10.86
CA ALA A 43 3.09 -5.42 11.99
C ALA A 43 2.03 -5.66 13.08
N ALA A 44 1.29 -4.61 13.44
CA ALA A 44 0.21 -4.70 14.43
C ALA A 44 -0.92 -5.64 13.99
N TYR A 45 -1.34 -5.56 12.72
CA TYR A 45 -2.35 -6.45 12.14
C TYR A 45 -1.93 -7.93 12.23
N CYS A 46 -0.66 -8.23 11.93
CA CYS A 46 -0.10 -9.57 12.00
C CYS A 46 0.24 -10.04 13.43
N GLY A 47 0.14 -9.17 14.45
CA GLY A 47 0.59 -9.47 15.82
C GLY A 47 2.10 -9.62 15.94
N MET A 48 2.88 -8.99 15.05
CA MET A 48 4.32 -9.10 14.97
C MET A 48 5.01 -7.81 15.46
N LYS A 49 6.27 -7.96 15.88
CA LYS A 49 7.08 -6.82 16.36
C LYS A 49 7.47 -5.85 15.23
N TYR A 50 7.63 -6.35 14.01
CA TYR A 50 8.11 -5.57 12.86
C TYR A 50 7.36 -5.97 11.59
N GLY A 51 7.26 -5.02 10.65
CA GLY A 51 6.80 -5.21 9.28
C GLY A 51 7.72 -4.40 8.37
N ILE A 52 8.10 -4.93 7.22
CA ILE A 52 9.04 -4.29 6.28
C ILE A 52 8.39 -4.27 4.90
N ALA A 53 8.23 -3.08 4.33
CA ALA A 53 7.72 -2.92 2.99
C ALA A 53 8.83 -3.16 1.96
N VAL A 54 8.55 -3.97 0.95
CA VAL A 54 9.44 -4.22 -0.19
C VAL A 54 8.69 -4.04 -1.50
N SER A 55 9.40 -4.02 -2.63
CA SER A 55 8.81 -3.74 -3.94
C SER A 55 7.87 -4.84 -4.44
N ASN A 56 8.04 -6.09 -3.98
CA ASN A 56 7.12 -7.22 -4.23
C ASN A 56 7.45 -8.43 -3.33
N GLY A 57 6.58 -9.44 -3.35
CA GLY A 57 6.74 -10.65 -2.55
C GLY A 57 7.91 -11.57 -2.93
N THR A 58 8.45 -11.51 -4.15
CA THR A 58 9.63 -12.30 -4.55
C THR A 58 10.92 -11.74 -3.94
N THR A 59 10.97 -10.42 -3.71
CA THR A 59 12.13 -9.73 -3.11
C THR A 59 12.11 -9.68 -1.58
N ALA A 60 10.98 -10.03 -0.96
CA ALA A 60 10.76 -10.00 0.49
C ALA A 60 11.57 -11.09 1.21
#